data_AF-A0A2H9ZXG2-F1
#
_entry.id   AF-A0A2H9ZXG2-F1
#
_cell.length_a   1.000
_cell.length_b   1.000
_cell.length_c   1.000
_cell.angle_alpha   90.00
_cell.angle_beta   90.00
_cell.angle_gamma   90.00
#
_symmetry.space_group_name_H-M   'P 1'
#
loop_
_entity.id
_entity.type
_entity.pdbx_description
1 polymer ?
#
loop_
_entity_poly.entity_id
_entity_poly.type
_entity_poly.pdbx_seq_one_letter_code
_entity_poly.pdbx_strand_id
1 'polypeptide(L)'
;MRDHPLLSRQALELFPSSATSTISSAPPSRTMPSVTSPSATASLMFLRLGRADHVVASSREAAAEILRTHDLSFASRPLRPRLKSFTYDFTDIAFSPNGPCWCQLRKICVMELFTPKRVASFSSIREEEVSALISAISAACDRQEKARVNIRRKLQEVTSDIVMRAVFNKHFPQEKRREFLHILEEMFALASGFSVADLFPVLGFADTLLGVKGRIERYFRAINKTLDQIIEERKALADWSKKMAADMDDEVEDFLDVLLTLRDEGQFEFPIGEPREILAERFDSVTLDFKGVDFEFLPFGAGRRMCPGMNFGLADMELLLAQLFHCFDWELPDGMKSEDLDMTELFGVTAWRKDDLCLIAKPVL
;
A
#
# COMPACT_ATOMS: atom_id res chain seq x y z
N MET A 1 22.89 -10.79 -10.19
CA MET A 1 22.48 -10.19 -11.48
C MET A 1 23.68 -10.06 -12.44
N ARG A 2 24.57 -11.06 -12.53
CA ARG A 2 25.68 -11.07 -13.51
C ARG A 2 25.52 -12.13 -14.62
N ASP A 3 24.54 -13.03 -14.51
CA ASP A 3 24.47 -14.21 -15.38
C ASP A 3 23.16 -14.31 -16.18
N HIS A 4 22.63 -13.19 -16.68
CA HIS A 4 21.57 -13.23 -17.70
C HIS A 4 22.14 -12.82 -19.07
N PRO A 5 22.27 -13.75 -20.04
CA PRO A 5 23.02 -13.54 -21.28
C PRO A 5 22.42 -12.50 -22.25
N LEU A 6 21.21 -12.00 -21.98
CA LEU A 6 20.56 -10.96 -22.79
C LEU A 6 20.94 -9.52 -22.39
N LEU A 7 21.57 -9.31 -21.23
CA LEU A 7 21.88 -7.96 -20.72
C LEU A 7 23.33 -7.51 -20.96
N SER A 8 24.22 -8.38 -21.46
CA SER A 8 25.66 -8.11 -21.44
C SER A 8 26.24 -7.45 -22.70
N ARG A 9 25.51 -7.40 -23.82
CA ARG A 9 26.03 -6.76 -25.06
C ARG A 9 25.10 -5.76 -25.75
N GLN A 10 23.79 -5.95 -25.77
CA GLN A 10 22.86 -4.99 -26.39
C GLN A 10 22.43 -3.85 -25.45
N ALA A 11 22.51 -4.03 -24.13
CA ALA A 11 22.15 -2.98 -23.19
C ALA A 11 23.12 -1.78 -23.21
N LEU A 12 24.40 -2.00 -23.55
CA LEU A 12 25.43 -0.95 -23.53
C LEU A 12 25.33 0.04 -24.69
N GLU A 13 24.56 -0.25 -25.75
CA GLU A 13 24.38 0.66 -26.90
C GLU A 13 23.17 1.61 -26.74
N LEU A 14 22.31 1.42 -25.72
CA LEU A 14 21.07 2.19 -25.53
C LEU A 14 21.17 3.31 -24.47
N PHE A 15 22.32 3.50 -23.84
CA PHE A 15 22.47 4.48 -22.76
C PHE A 15 23.44 5.61 -23.15
N PRO A 16 22.96 6.82 -23.48
CA PRO A 16 23.82 7.98 -23.50
C PRO A 16 24.32 8.29 -22.08
N SER A 17 25.59 8.66 -21.98
CA SER A 17 26.37 8.87 -20.76
C SER A 17 25.79 9.91 -19.79
N SER A 18 25.73 9.50 -18.51
CA SER A 18 25.86 10.29 -17.27
C SER A 18 25.29 11.71 -17.24
N ALA A 19 24.13 11.88 -16.62
CA ALA A 19 23.76 13.14 -15.96
C ALA A 19 24.13 13.06 -14.47
N THR A 20 25.13 13.82 -14.05
CA THR A 20 25.38 14.15 -12.64
C THR A 20 24.27 15.09 -12.17
N SER A 21 23.32 14.61 -11.38
CA SER A 21 22.26 15.46 -10.83
C SER A 21 22.72 16.12 -9.52
N THR A 22 22.59 17.45 -9.49
CA THR A 22 22.50 18.25 -8.27
C THR A 22 21.33 17.76 -7.40
N ILE A 23 21.56 17.66 -6.09
CA ILE A 23 20.54 17.31 -5.10
C ILE A 23 19.41 18.34 -5.17
N SER A 24 18.29 17.95 -5.77
CA SER A 24 17.07 18.75 -5.79
C SER A 24 16.28 18.54 -4.49
N SER A 25 15.65 19.60 -3.98
CA SER A 25 14.79 19.55 -2.79
C SER A 25 13.43 18.89 -3.07
N ALA A 26 13.08 18.65 -4.34
CA ALA A 26 11.84 17.98 -4.73
C ALA A 26 11.96 16.45 -4.61
N PRO A 27 10.84 15.73 -4.37
CA PRO A 27 10.85 14.27 -4.28
C PRO A 27 11.42 13.61 -5.55
N PRO A 28 12.07 12.43 -5.44
CA PRO A 28 12.54 11.62 -6.57
C PRO A 28 11.49 11.43 -7.69
N SER A 29 10.22 11.26 -7.34
CA SER A 29 9.12 11.10 -8.30
C SER A 29 8.90 12.31 -9.21
N ARG A 30 9.24 13.53 -8.77
CA ARG A 30 9.12 14.78 -9.56
C ARG A 30 10.42 15.16 -10.26
N THR A 31 11.56 14.73 -9.73
CA THR A 31 12.88 15.04 -10.27
C THR A 31 13.28 14.07 -11.38
N MET A 32 12.95 12.79 -11.28
CA MET A 32 13.36 11.81 -12.29
C MET A 32 12.74 12.05 -13.69
N PRO A 33 11.45 12.41 -13.84
CA PRO A 33 10.88 12.75 -15.14
C PRO A 33 11.40 14.06 -15.74
N SER A 34 11.95 14.98 -14.93
CA SER A 34 12.53 16.24 -15.44
C SER A 34 13.99 16.10 -15.85
N VAL A 35 14.67 15.03 -15.42
CA VAL A 35 16.06 14.72 -15.82
C VAL A 35 16.11 13.91 -17.12
N THR A 36 14.99 13.33 -17.57
CA THR A 36 14.90 12.76 -18.92
C THR A 36 14.88 13.89 -19.96
N SER A 37 15.91 13.99 -20.80
CA SER A 37 15.99 15.03 -21.85
C SER A 37 14.77 14.96 -22.78
N PRO A 38 14.17 16.11 -23.18
CA PRO A 38 13.11 16.16 -24.18
C PRO A 38 13.51 15.58 -25.54
N SER A 39 14.82 15.47 -25.81
CA SER A 39 15.38 14.95 -27.06
C SER A 39 15.76 13.48 -27.01
N ALA A 40 15.62 12.80 -25.86
CA ALA A 40 16.02 11.40 -25.74
C ALA A 40 14.84 10.50 -26.09
N THR A 41 14.98 9.77 -27.19
CA THR A 41 14.21 8.55 -27.51
C THR A 41 14.32 7.46 -26.43
N ALA A 42 15.15 7.67 -25.41
CA ALA A 42 15.34 6.76 -24.29
C ALA A 42 14.20 6.94 -23.26
N SER A 43 13.12 6.20 -23.49
CA SER A 43 12.02 5.89 -22.56
C SER A 43 12.45 5.28 -21.20
N LEU A 44 13.75 5.03 -21.02
CA LEU A 44 14.40 4.43 -19.86
C LEU A 44 15.65 5.24 -19.47
N MET A 45 15.80 5.55 -18.19
CA MET A 45 16.99 6.19 -17.61
C MET A 45 17.72 5.22 -16.68
N PHE A 46 19.03 5.10 -16.83
CA PHE A 46 19.87 4.34 -15.91
C PHE A 46 20.50 5.24 -14.85
N LEU A 47 20.41 4.84 -13.58
CA LEU A 47 20.94 5.55 -12.43
C LEU A 47 21.72 4.58 -11.54
N ARG A 48 22.93 4.97 -11.13
CA ARG A 48 23.70 4.25 -10.12
C ARG A 48 23.70 5.04 -8.82
N LEU A 49 23.01 4.51 -7.81
CA LEU A 49 22.99 5.08 -6.46
C LEU A 49 23.86 4.20 -5.57
N GLY A 50 25.02 4.73 -5.17
CA GLY A 50 26.05 3.93 -4.49
C GLY A 50 26.47 2.71 -5.33
N ARG A 51 26.27 1.50 -4.79
CA ARG A 51 26.56 0.22 -5.46
C ARG A 51 25.31 -0.45 -6.07
N ALA A 52 24.17 0.23 -6.06
CA ALA A 52 22.92 -0.28 -6.58
C ALA A 52 22.57 0.38 -7.92
N ASP A 53 22.28 -0.48 -8.90
CA ASP A 53 21.86 -0.08 -10.24
C ASP A 53 20.34 0.05 -10.29
N HIS A 54 19.85 1.15 -10.86
CA HIS A 54 18.44 1.50 -10.96
C HIS A 54 18.11 1.84 -12.41
N VAL A 55 16.91 1.46 -12.85
CA VAL A 55 16.35 1.86 -14.13
C VAL A 55 15.02 2.54 -13.87
N VAL A 56 14.85 3.72 -14.42
CA VAL A 56 13.62 4.52 -14.33
C VAL A 56 12.92 4.47 -15.67
N ALA A 57 11.68 4.02 -15.69
CA ALA A 57 10.79 4.08 -16.84
C ALA A 57 9.82 5.25 -16.67
N SER A 58 9.76 6.14 -17.65
CA SER A 58 8.96 7.38 -17.58
C SER A 58 8.06 7.60 -18.80
N SER A 59 7.78 6.54 -19.56
CA SER A 59 6.84 6.56 -20.69
C SER A 59 5.93 5.35 -20.65
N ARG A 60 4.76 5.47 -21.29
CA ARG A 60 3.79 4.37 -21.40
C ARG A 60 4.38 3.17 -22.15
N GLU A 61 5.22 3.40 -23.17
CA GLU A 61 5.87 2.34 -23.95
C GLU A 61 6.83 1.53 -23.09
N ALA A 62 7.69 2.20 -22.31
CA ALA A 62 8.59 1.51 -21.38
C ALA A 62 7.83 0.79 -20.26
N ALA A 63 6.77 1.39 -19.73
CA ALA A 63 5.93 0.75 -18.73
C ALA A 63 5.25 -0.52 -19.29
N ALA A 64 4.74 -0.47 -20.52
CA ALA A 64 4.15 -1.62 -21.21
C ALA A 64 5.19 -2.71 -21.45
N GLU A 65 6.40 -2.34 -21.87
CA GLU A 65 7.46 -3.31 -22.11
C GLU A 65 7.88 -4.03 -20.82
N ILE A 66 8.00 -3.30 -19.71
CA ILE A 66 8.42 -3.86 -18.41
C ILE A 66 7.30 -4.69 -17.76
N LEU A 67 6.08 -4.14 -17.70
CA LEU A 67 5.00 -4.68 -16.86
C LEU A 67 4.05 -5.62 -17.63
N ARG A 68 4.12 -5.66 -18.96
CA ARG A 68 3.35 -6.58 -19.81
C ARG A 68 4.25 -7.52 -20.62
N THR A 69 5.14 -6.98 -21.46
CA THR A 69 5.97 -7.82 -22.35
C THR A 69 6.97 -8.66 -21.58
N HIS A 70 7.64 -8.07 -20.58
CA HIS A 70 8.66 -8.71 -19.75
C HIS A 70 8.24 -8.84 -18.28
N ASP A 71 6.92 -8.96 -18.05
CA ASP A 71 6.32 -8.94 -16.71
C ASP A 71 6.97 -9.94 -15.73
N LEU A 72 7.32 -11.13 -16.21
CA LEU A 72 7.94 -12.19 -15.44
C LEU A 72 9.38 -11.85 -15.04
N SER A 73 10.14 -11.24 -15.96
CA SER A 73 11.53 -10.84 -15.71
C SER A 73 11.64 -9.72 -14.67
N PHE A 74 10.63 -8.84 -14.60
CA PHE A 74 10.58 -7.71 -13.68
C PHE A 74 9.64 -7.94 -12.48
N ALA A 75 9.07 -9.13 -12.33
CA ALA A 75 8.16 -9.46 -11.23
C ALA A 75 8.85 -9.55 -9.86
N SER A 76 10.17 -9.73 -9.79
CA SER A 76 10.89 -9.89 -8.52
C SER A 76 11.23 -8.55 -7.86
N ARG A 77 11.03 -8.46 -6.54
CA ARG A 77 11.40 -7.29 -5.75
C ARG A 77 12.87 -7.37 -5.30
N PRO A 78 13.60 -6.23 -5.28
CA PRO A 78 14.99 -6.21 -4.81
C PRO A 78 15.12 -6.59 -3.32
N LEU A 79 16.05 -7.49 -3.01
CA LEU A 79 16.35 -7.94 -1.64
C LEU A 79 17.20 -6.88 -0.91
N ARG A 80 16.53 -5.92 -0.27
CA ARG A 80 17.20 -4.87 0.53
C ARG A 80 17.33 -5.30 1.99
N PRO A 81 18.54 -5.34 2.59
CA PRO A 81 18.74 -5.75 3.97
C PRO A 81 17.80 -5.10 4.98
N ARG A 82 17.50 -3.80 4.80
CA ARG A 82 16.57 -3.09 5.69
C ARG A 82 15.14 -3.64 5.62
N LEU A 83 14.67 -3.99 4.41
CA LEU A 83 13.33 -4.54 4.21
C LEU A 83 13.17 -5.93 4.82
N LYS A 84 14.22 -6.75 4.80
CA LYS A 84 14.23 -8.11 5.39
C LYS A 84 13.69 -8.12 6.83
N SER A 85 14.07 -7.12 7.62
CA SER A 85 13.66 -6.98 9.02
C SER A 85 12.20 -6.54 9.22
N PHE A 86 11.57 -5.96 8.20
CA PHE A 86 10.16 -5.55 8.23
C PHE A 86 9.20 -6.64 7.73
N THR A 87 9.70 -7.57 6.92
CA THR A 87 8.86 -8.40 6.05
C THR A 87 8.97 -9.90 6.31
N TYR A 88 9.29 -10.28 7.54
CA TYR A 88 9.46 -11.68 7.94
C TYR A 88 10.44 -12.42 7.00
N ASP A 89 11.56 -11.78 6.65
CA ASP A 89 12.50 -12.32 5.65
C ASP A 89 11.90 -12.44 4.22
N PHE A 90 11.20 -11.40 3.78
CA PHE A 90 10.59 -11.30 2.44
C PHE A 90 9.53 -12.38 2.16
N THR A 91 8.72 -12.68 3.16
CA THR A 91 7.59 -13.59 3.02
C THR A 91 6.25 -12.84 3.05
N ASP A 92 6.27 -11.54 2.77
CA ASP A 92 5.08 -10.68 2.65
C ASP A 92 4.63 -10.54 1.18
N ILE A 93 3.39 -10.10 0.96
CA ILE A 93 2.83 -9.96 -0.40
C ILE A 93 3.53 -8.86 -1.25
N ALA A 94 4.08 -7.82 -0.61
CA ALA A 94 4.57 -6.62 -1.29
C ALA A 94 6.05 -6.69 -1.68
N PHE A 95 6.91 -7.26 -0.84
CA PHE A 95 8.36 -7.32 -1.03
C PHE A 95 8.93 -8.73 -1.26
N SER A 96 8.12 -9.78 -1.17
CA SER A 96 8.58 -11.13 -1.52
C SER A 96 9.03 -11.21 -2.98
N PRO A 97 10.17 -11.85 -3.30
CA PRO A 97 10.59 -12.17 -4.67
C PRO A 97 9.52 -12.90 -5.47
N ASN A 98 9.60 -12.86 -6.80
CA ASN A 98 8.67 -13.64 -7.59
C ASN A 98 8.97 -15.12 -7.36
N GLY A 99 7.95 -15.86 -6.94
CA GLY A 99 8.12 -17.23 -6.55
C GLY A 99 6.86 -17.79 -5.90
N PRO A 100 6.91 -19.05 -5.47
CA PRO A 100 5.74 -19.78 -4.99
C PRO A 100 5.09 -19.19 -3.76
N CYS A 101 5.88 -18.75 -2.78
CA CYS A 101 5.36 -18.10 -1.58
C CYS A 101 4.52 -16.87 -1.96
N TRP A 102 5.05 -16.03 -2.86
CA TRP A 102 4.30 -14.91 -3.40
C TRP A 102 3.07 -15.34 -4.20
N CYS A 103 3.15 -16.38 -5.04
CA CYS A 103 2.01 -16.89 -5.80
C CYS A 103 0.88 -17.39 -4.88
N GLN A 104 1.20 -18.10 -3.79
CA GLN A 104 0.22 -18.54 -2.80
C GLN A 104 -0.43 -17.35 -2.10
N LEU A 105 0.37 -16.39 -1.61
CA LEU A 105 -0.16 -15.17 -1.00
C LEU A 105 -1.06 -14.43 -2.00
N ARG A 106 -0.65 -14.37 -3.27
CA ARG A 106 -1.45 -13.76 -4.33
C ARG A 106 -2.76 -14.50 -4.56
N LYS A 107 -2.73 -15.84 -4.57
CA LYS A 107 -3.92 -16.70 -4.69
C LYS A 107 -4.87 -16.47 -3.53
N ILE A 108 -4.38 -16.49 -2.28
CA ILE A 108 -5.18 -16.19 -1.08
C ILE A 108 -5.80 -14.79 -1.20
N CYS A 109 -5.01 -13.78 -1.56
CA CYS A 109 -5.53 -12.43 -1.75
C CYS A 109 -6.66 -12.36 -2.81
N VAL A 110 -6.52 -13.03 -3.96
CA VAL A 110 -7.47 -12.90 -5.07
C VAL A 110 -8.67 -13.83 -4.93
N MET A 111 -8.45 -15.06 -4.49
CA MET A 111 -9.45 -16.12 -4.40
C MET A 111 -10.22 -16.12 -3.09
N GLU A 112 -9.63 -15.57 -2.03
CA GLU A 112 -10.21 -15.59 -0.70
C GLU A 112 -10.50 -14.16 -0.25
N LEU A 113 -9.48 -13.35 0.01
CA LEU A 113 -9.65 -12.08 0.73
C LEU A 113 -10.37 -11.00 -0.10
N PHE A 114 -9.94 -10.77 -1.33
CA PHE A 114 -10.42 -9.66 -2.17
C PHE A 114 -11.35 -10.11 -3.30
N THR A 115 -12.10 -11.21 -3.08
CA THR A 115 -13.16 -11.61 -4.02
C THR A 115 -14.25 -10.55 -4.07
N PRO A 116 -14.94 -10.37 -5.21
CA PRO A 116 -16.06 -9.42 -5.29
C PRO A 116 -17.14 -9.67 -4.22
N LYS A 117 -17.42 -10.95 -3.93
CA LYS A 117 -18.38 -11.35 -2.91
C LYS A 117 -17.95 -10.89 -1.51
N ARG A 118 -16.69 -11.08 -1.14
CA ARG A 118 -16.16 -10.70 0.18
C ARG A 118 -15.96 -9.19 0.30
N VAL A 119 -15.55 -8.51 -0.77
CA VAL A 119 -15.53 -7.03 -0.78
C VAL A 119 -16.94 -6.47 -0.55
N ALA A 120 -17.96 -7.07 -1.18
CA ALA A 120 -19.35 -6.68 -0.98
C ALA A 120 -19.87 -6.98 0.44
N SER A 121 -19.43 -8.07 1.09
CA SER A 121 -19.89 -8.41 2.44
C SER A 121 -19.48 -7.39 3.52
N PHE A 122 -18.48 -6.54 3.25
CA PHE A 122 -18.11 -5.43 4.14
C PHE A 122 -18.85 -4.11 3.84
N SER A 123 -19.94 -4.12 3.06
CA SER A 123 -20.70 -2.90 2.75
C SER A 123 -21.27 -2.24 4.00
N SER A 124 -21.80 -3.02 4.94
CA SER A 124 -22.35 -2.51 6.20
C SER A 124 -21.28 -1.77 7.01
N ILE A 125 -20.06 -2.32 7.11
CA ILE A 125 -18.93 -1.67 7.78
C ILE A 125 -18.65 -0.31 7.14
N ARG A 126 -18.57 -0.25 5.80
CA ARG A 126 -18.33 1.02 5.08
C ARG A 126 -19.44 2.02 5.33
N GLU A 127 -20.69 1.59 5.23
CA GLU A 127 -21.87 2.45 5.44
C GLU A 127 -21.91 3.01 6.86
N GLU A 128 -21.63 2.19 7.88
CA GLU A 128 -21.57 2.62 9.27
C GLU A 128 -20.47 3.65 9.52
N GLU A 129 -19.23 3.38 9.08
CA GLU A 129 -18.09 4.27 9.32
C GLU A 129 -18.25 5.60 8.55
N VAL A 130 -18.75 5.54 7.31
CA VAL A 130 -19.02 6.75 6.52
C VAL A 130 -20.17 7.54 7.13
N SER A 131 -21.27 6.88 7.53
CA SER A 131 -22.40 7.55 8.18
C SER A 131 -21.99 8.23 9.50
N ALA A 132 -21.14 7.57 10.29
CA ALA A 132 -20.58 8.15 11.51
C ALA A 132 -19.73 9.39 11.22
N LEU A 133 -18.93 9.38 10.14
CA LEU A 133 -18.18 10.55 9.71
C LEU A 133 -19.09 11.71 9.31
N ILE A 134 -20.08 11.45 8.44
CA ILE A 134 -21.02 12.49 7.98
C ILE A 134 -21.74 13.11 9.19
N SER A 135 -22.25 12.27 10.10
CA SER A 135 -22.90 12.71 11.34
C SER A 135 -21.97 13.58 12.21
N ALA A 136 -20.70 13.19 12.33
CA ALA A 136 -19.71 13.94 13.09
C ALA A 136 -19.39 15.31 12.47
N ILE A 137 -19.34 15.40 11.13
CA ILE A 137 -19.14 16.67 10.42
C ILE A 137 -20.39 17.55 10.55
N SER A 138 -21.59 17.01 10.33
CA SER A 138 -22.85 17.76 10.50
C SER A 138 -22.98 18.33 11.90
N ALA A 139 -22.71 17.52 12.93
CA ALA A 139 -22.71 17.99 14.31
C ALA A 139 -21.63 19.05 14.59
N ALA A 140 -20.54 19.10 13.83
CA ALA A 140 -19.55 20.18 13.91
C ALA A 140 -20.07 21.47 13.25
N CYS A 141 -20.76 21.36 12.12
CA CYS A 141 -21.43 22.47 11.43
C CYS A 141 -22.52 23.10 12.31
N ASP A 142 -23.30 22.31 13.03
CA ASP A 142 -24.34 22.83 13.94
C ASP A 142 -23.75 23.63 15.12
N ARG A 143 -22.53 23.28 15.54
CA ARG A 143 -21.83 23.92 16.67
C ARG A 143 -21.07 25.18 16.26
N GLN A 144 -20.65 25.27 15.00
CA GLN A 144 -19.82 26.36 14.49
C GLN A 144 -20.21 26.71 13.06
N GLU A 145 -20.50 27.99 12.83
CA GLU A 145 -20.84 28.55 11.51
C GLU A 145 -19.81 28.22 10.42
N LYS A 146 -18.54 28.03 10.80
CA LYS A 146 -17.44 27.64 9.91
C LYS A 146 -16.69 26.42 10.44
N ALA A 147 -17.33 25.25 10.38
CA ALA A 147 -16.72 24.01 10.80
C ALA A 147 -15.50 23.65 9.94
N ARG A 148 -14.30 23.79 10.52
CA ARG A 148 -13.04 23.41 9.87
C ARG A 148 -12.82 21.91 10.02
N VAL A 149 -12.74 21.21 8.89
CA VAL A 149 -12.53 19.77 8.81
C VAL A 149 -11.17 19.51 8.19
N ASN A 150 -10.31 18.80 8.93
CA ASN A 150 -9.07 18.25 8.39
C ASN A 150 -9.42 16.98 7.60
N ILE A 151 -9.49 17.10 6.27
CA ILE A 151 -9.87 16.05 5.34
C ILE A 151 -8.92 14.87 5.43
N ARG A 152 -7.60 15.12 5.44
CA ARG A 152 -6.60 14.05 5.52
C ARG A 152 -6.84 13.17 6.74
N ARG A 153 -6.94 13.79 7.92
CA ARG A 153 -7.17 13.07 9.17
C ARG A 153 -8.48 12.29 9.14
N LYS A 154 -9.56 12.89 8.61
CA LYS A 154 -10.87 12.22 8.51
C LYS A 154 -10.87 11.05 7.55
N LEU A 155 -10.23 11.17 6.39
CA LEU A 155 -10.06 10.05 5.46
C LEU A 155 -9.23 8.93 6.10
N GLN A 156 -8.09 9.27 6.70
CA GLN A 156 -7.23 8.28 7.39
C GLN A 156 -7.97 7.55 8.52
N GLU A 157 -8.73 8.27 9.35
CA GLU A 157 -9.57 7.69 10.41
C GLU A 157 -10.56 6.68 9.83
N VAL A 158 -11.41 7.09 8.88
CA VAL A 158 -12.45 6.21 8.31
C VAL A 158 -11.86 5.02 7.57
N THR A 159 -10.87 5.23 6.69
CA THR A 159 -10.27 4.11 5.93
C THR A 159 -9.56 3.12 6.86
N SER A 160 -8.90 3.61 7.91
CA SER A 160 -8.28 2.72 8.89
C SER A 160 -9.31 1.95 9.69
N ASP A 161 -10.44 2.57 10.04
CA ASP A 161 -11.50 1.92 10.81
C ASP A 161 -12.17 0.82 9.98
N ILE A 162 -12.45 1.09 8.70
CA ILE A 162 -12.96 0.09 7.76
C ILE A 162 -11.99 -1.10 7.63
N VAL A 163 -10.71 -0.83 7.35
CA VAL A 163 -9.69 -1.89 7.20
C VAL A 163 -9.54 -2.69 8.48
N MET A 164 -9.44 -2.05 9.65
CA MET A 164 -9.28 -2.75 10.92
C MET A 164 -10.49 -3.62 11.26
N ARG A 165 -11.71 -3.14 10.95
CA ARG A 165 -12.93 -3.93 11.14
C ARG A 165 -13.01 -5.09 10.15
N ALA A 166 -12.62 -4.89 8.90
CA ALA A 166 -12.58 -5.97 7.90
C ALA A 166 -11.50 -7.04 8.21
N VAL A 167 -10.40 -6.64 8.85
CA VAL A 167 -9.30 -7.57 9.20
C VAL A 167 -9.55 -8.30 10.51
N PHE A 168 -10.09 -7.64 11.53
CA PHE A 168 -10.13 -8.17 12.90
C PHE A 168 -11.54 -8.34 13.50
N ASN A 169 -12.61 -8.04 12.75
CA ASN A 169 -14.03 -8.12 13.14
C ASN A 169 -14.36 -7.59 14.54
N LYS A 170 -13.64 -6.58 14.98
CA LYS A 170 -13.83 -5.94 16.28
C LYS A 170 -13.68 -4.45 16.14
N HIS A 171 -14.40 -3.72 16.99
CA HIS A 171 -14.09 -2.33 17.26
C HIS A 171 -12.74 -2.28 18.01
N PHE A 172 -11.65 -2.21 17.24
CA PHE A 172 -10.30 -2.08 17.79
C PHE A 172 -10.24 -0.79 18.61
N PRO A 173 -9.94 -0.84 19.92
CA PRO A 173 -10.02 0.34 20.78
C PRO A 173 -9.25 1.51 20.18
N GLN A 174 -9.87 2.70 20.13
CA GLN A 174 -9.34 3.85 19.39
C GLN A 174 -7.88 4.17 19.76
N GLU A 175 -7.53 4.05 21.04
CA GLU A 175 -6.15 4.29 21.50
C GLU A 175 -5.16 3.24 20.95
N LYS A 176 -5.49 1.95 21.07
CA LYS A 176 -4.66 0.87 20.51
C LYS A 176 -4.53 1.00 18.99
N ARG A 177 -5.60 1.42 18.32
CA ARG A 177 -5.61 1.66 16.87
C ARG A 177 -4.64 2.76 16.48
N ARG A 178 -4.72 3.89 17.18
CA ARG A 178 -3.83 5.04 16.96
C ARG A 178 -2.37 4.65 17.21
N GLU A 179 -2.11 3.88 18.26
CA GLU A 179 -0.77 3.36 18.54
C GLU A 179 -0.29 2.44 17.41
N PHE A 180 -1.12 1.50 16.96
CA PHE A 180 -0.79 0.57 15.87
C PHE A 180 -0.50 1.30 14.56
N LEU A 181 -1.35 2.27 14.18
CA LEU A 181 -1.17 3.08 12.98
C LEU A 181 0.08 3.96 13.06
N HIS A 182 0.37 4.56 14.22
CA HIS A 182 1.59 5.34 14.43
C HIS A 182 2.85 4.46 14.26
N ILE A 183 2.83 3.24 14.79
CA ILE A 183 3.94 2.29 14.60
C ILE A 183 4.10 1.94 13.11
N LEU A 184 3.00 1.71 12.39
CA LEU A 184 3.04 1.45 10.95
C LEU A 184 3.60 2.64 10.15
N GLU A 185 3.18 3.87 10.47
CA GLU A 185 3.70 5.09 9.84
C GLU A 185 5.21 5.23 10.06
N GLU A 186 5.70 5.00 11.28
CA GLU A 186 7.12 5.02 11.59
C GLU A 186 7.89 3.92 10.86
N MET A 187 7.32 2.72 10.74
CA MET A 187 7.91 1.64 9.95
C MET A 187 7.98 1.99 8.47
N PHE A 188 6.93 2.57 7.89
CA PHE A 188 6.96 3.05 6.51
C PHE A 188 7.96 4.19 6.31
N ALA A 189 8.08 5.11 7.25
CA ALA A 189 9.09 6.17 7.21
C ALA A 189 10.52 5.58 7.19
N LEU A 190 10.79 4.58 8.03
CA LEU A 190 12.09 3.89 8.07
C LEU A 190 12.36 3.02 6.83
N ALA A 191 11.32 2.39 6.27
CA ALA A 191 11.39 1.61 5.03
C ALA A 191 11.55 2.50 3.79
N SER A 192 11.06 3.74 3.86
CA SER A 192 11.33 4.78 2.86
C SER A 192 12.77 5.31 2.97
N GLY A 193 13.24 5.99 1.93
CA GLY A 193 14.60 6.53 1.95
C GLY A 193 15.63 5.63 1.30
N PHE A 194 16.77 6.24 1.00
CA PHE A 194 17.98 5.54 0.63
C PHE A 194 18.71 5.14 1.92
N SER A 195 18.75 3.84 2.22
CA SER A 195 19.57 3.33 3.30
C SER A 195 21.05 3.35 2.90
N VAL A 196 21.93 3.78 3.81
CA VAL A 196 23.39 3.63 3.62
C VAL A 196 23.75 2.15 3.51
N ALA A 197 23.11 1.28 4.28
CA ALA A 197 23.33 -0.17 4.20
C ALA A 197 22.87 -0.76 2.86
N ASP A 198 21.79 -0.23 2.27
CA ASP A 198 21.27 -0.71 0.98
C ASP A 198 22.11 -0.20 -0.20
N LEU A 199 22.61 1.06 -0.13
CA LEU A 199 23.45 1.64 -1.18
C LEU A 199 24.93 1.21 -1.06
N PHE A 200 25.43 1.01 0.16
CA PHE A 200 26.81 0.67 0.46
C PHE A 200 26.88 -0.43 1.52
N PRO A 201 26.75 -1.72 1.13
CA PRO A 201 26.74 -2.83 2.08
C PRO A 201 27.93 -2.90 3.04
N VAL A 202 29.10 -2.39 2.62
CA VAL A 202 30.32 -2.31 3.45
C VAL A 202 30.11 -1.40 4.68
N LEU A 203 29.23 -0.41 4.58
CA LEU A 203 28.84 0.51 5.65
C LEU A 203 27.56 0.05 6.37
N GLY A 204 27.17 -1.22 6.25
CA GLY A 204 25.96 -1.76 6.86
C GLY A 204 25.90 -1.62 8.40
N PHE A 205 27.05 -1.46 9.06
CA PHE A 205 27.13 -1.17 10.50
C PHE A 205 26.55 0.21 10.86
N ALA A 206 26.44 1.15 9.91
CA ALA A 206 25.92 2.49 10.15
C ALA A 206 24.46 2.47 10.64
N ASP A 207 23.63 1.57 10.13
CA ASP A 207 22.24 1.40 10.60
C ASP A 207 22.18 0.94 12.07
N THR A 208 23.23 0.27 12.56
CA THR A 208 23.36 -0.10 13.98
C THR A 208 23.83 1.09 14.82
N LEU A 209 24.86 1.82 14.35
CA LEU A 209 25.38 3.00 15.06
C LEU A 209 24.36 4.13 15.18
N LEU A 210 23.54 4.34 14.15
CA LEU A 210 22.49 5.36 14.12
C LEU A 210 21.21 4.90 14.84
N GLY A 211 21.21 3.70 15.46
CA GLY A 211 20.08 3.16 16.20
C GLY A 211 18.87 2.75 15.34
N VAL A 212 18.98 2.81 14.01
CA VAL A 212 17.90 2.45 13.06
C VAL A 212 17.52 0.99 13.25
N LYS A 213 18.49 0.07 13.31
CA LYS A 213 18.23 -1.36 13.52
C LYS A 213 17.43 -1.62 14.80
N GLY A 214 17.81 -0.98 15.91
CA GLY A 214 17.12 -1.13 17.19
C GLY A 214 15.70 -0.55 17.19
N ARG A 215 15.44 0.52 16.43
CA ARG A 215 14.08 1.06 16.21
C ARG A 215 13.23 0.08 15.42
N ILE A 216 13.75 -0.46 14.31
CA ILE A 216 13.05 -1.44 13.47
C ILE A 216 12.64 -2.65 14.29
N GLU A 217 13.57 -3.26 15.02
CA GLU A 217 13.29 -4.42 15.84
C GLU A 217 12.26 -4.13 16.95
N ARG A 218 12.27 -2.91 17.52
CA ARG A 218 11.29 -2.50 18.53
C ARG A 218 9.89 -2.42 17.95
N TYR A 219 9.73 -1.73 16.82
CA TYR A 219 8.43 -1.60 16.15
C TYR A 219 7.92 -2.95 15.66
N PHE A 220 8.78 -3.76 15.04
CA PHE A 220 8.43 -5.09 14.58
C PHE A 220 7.99 -6.01 15.74
N ARG A 221 8.67 -5.96 16.89
CA ARG A 221 8.22 -6.67 18.10
C ARG A 221 6.88 -6.15 18.62
N ALA A 222 6.67 -4.84 18.60
CA ALA A 222 5.41 -4.25 19.06
C ALA A 222 4.22 -4.69 18.20
N ILE A 223 4.35 -4.64 16.86
CA ILE A 223 3.32 -5.14 15.93
C ILE A 223 3.06 -6.62 16.16
N ASN A 224 4.11 -7.45 16.18
CA ASN A 224 3.93 -8.90 16.37
C ASN A 224 3.23 -9.20 17.69
N LYS A 225 3.60 -8.54 18.78
CA LYS A 225 2.92 -8.70 20.08
C LYS A 225 1.43 -8.37 19.97
N THR A 226 1.06 -7.31 19.27
CA THR A 226 -0.34 -6.95 19.07
C THR A 226 -1.07 -7.99 18.22
N LEU A 227 -0.47 -8.45 17.12
CA LEU A 227 -1.05 -9.48 16.26
C LEU A 227 -1.21 -10.82 16.98
N ASP A 228 -0.20 -11.25 17.73
CA ASP A 228 -0.22 -12.49 18.51
C ASP A 228 -1.35 -12.46 19.55
N GLN A 229 -1.54 -11.32 20.24
CA GLN A 229 -2.64 -11.15 21.18
C GLN A 229 -4.00 -11.33 20.50
N ILE A 230 -4.19 -10.72 19.32
CA ILE A 230 -5.46 -10.83 18.57
C ILE A 230 -5.69 -12.27 18.11
N ILE A 231 -4.66 -12.94 17.59
CA ILE A 231 -4.74 -14.32 17.11
C ILE A 231 -5.10 -15.27 18.26
N GLU A 232 -4.45 -15.13 19.41
CA GLU A 232 -4.71 -15.99 20.57
C GLU A 232 -6.09 -15.74 21.17
N GLU A 233 -6.55 -14.49 21.24
CA GLU A 233 -7.93 -14.17 21.62
C GLU A 233 -8.95 -14.83 20.67
N ARG A 234 -8.69 -14.81 19.36
CA ARG A 234 -9.59 -15.37 18.34
C ARG A 234 -9.68 -16.88 18.44
N LYS A 235 -8.55 -17.57 18.61
CA LYS A 235 -8.50 -19.02 18.83
C LYS A 235 -9.25 -19.42 20.11
N ALA A 236 -9.04 -18.69 21.20
CA ALA A 236 -9.72 -18.97 22.47
C ALA A 236 -11.25 -18.84 22.36
N LEU A 237 -11.73 -17.83 21.64
CA LEU A 237 -13.17 -17.66 21.35
C LEU A 237 -13.70 -18.79 20.47
N ALA A 238 -12.99 -19.17 19.41
CA ALA A 238 -13.40 -20.28 18.54
C ALA A 238 -13.49 -21.61 19.30
N ASP A 239 -12.52 -21.90 20.17
CA ASP A 239 -12.52 -23.09 21.03
C ASP A 239 -13.66 -23.06 22.05
N TRP A 240 -13.98 -21.88 22.59
CA TRP A 240 -15.11 -21.69 23.50
C TRP A 240 -16.45 -21.92 22.79
N SER A 241 -16.65 -21.33 21.61
CA SER A 241 -17.87 -21.50 20.81
C SER A 241 -18.10 -22.96 20.40
N LYS A 242 -17.05 -23.67 19.96
CA LYS A 242 -17.10 -25.11 19.65
C LYS A 242 -17.54 -25.96 20.85
N LYS A 243 -17.11 -25.60 22.07
CA LYS A 243 -17.47 -26.31 23.31
C LYS A 243 -18.91 -26.07 23.74
N MET A 244 -19.49 -24.93 23.40
CA MET A 244 -20.83 -24.54 23.84
C MET A 244 -21.95 -24.98 22.87
N ALA A 245 -21.61 -25.62 21.73
CA ALA A 245 -22.55 -26.00 20.67
C ALA A 245 -23.54 -24.87 20.32
N ALA A 246 -23.05 -23.62 20.39
CA ALA A 246 -23.86 -22.45 20.10
C ALA A 246 -24.03 -22.35 18.59
N ASP A 247 -25.29 -22.32 18.16
CA ASP A 247 -25.70 -21.89 16.82
C ASP A 247 -25.35 -20.40 16.74
N MET A 248 -24.16 -20.10 16.21
CA MET A 248 -23.74 -18.72 16.00
C MET A 248 -24.38 -18.27 14.69
N ASP A 249 -25.17 -17.22 14.82
CA ASP A 249 -25.73 -16.39 13.75
C ASP A 249 -24.70 -16.17 12.63
N ASP A 250 -25.15 -15.99 11.38
CA ASP A 250 -24.36 -15.81 10.14
C ASP A 250 -23.48 -14.52 10.20
N GLU A 251 -22.57 -14.42 11.16
CA GLU A 251 -21.63 -13.31 11.30
C GLU A 251 -20.63 -13.41 10.15
N VAL A 252 -20.48 -12.31 9.40
CA VAL A 252 -19.64 -12.26 8.21
C VAL A 252 -18.19 -12.59 8.59
N GLU A 253 -17.67 -13.68 8.03
CA GLU A 253 -16.28 -14.11 8.21
C GLU A 253 -15.30 -13.01 7.78
N ASP A 254 -14.39 -12.64 8.69
CA ASP A 254 -13.39 -11.60 8.45
C ASP A 254 -12.11 -12.13 7.81
N PHE A 255 -11.16 -11.24 7.45
CA PHE A 255 -9.91 -11.72 6.84
C PHE A 255 -9.06 -12.57 7.77
N LEU A 256 -9.05 -12.31 9.08
CA LEU A 256 -8.30 -13.12 10.01
C LEU A 256 -8.90 -14.53 10.10
N ASP A 257 -10.21 -14.66 10.24
CA ASP A 257 -10.93 -15.94 10.28
C ASP A 257 -10.60 -16.78 9.05
N VAL A 258 -10.68 -16.19 7.86
CA VAL A 258 -10.29 -16.86 6.61
C VAL A 258 -8.86 -17.37 6.68
N LEU A 259 -7.92 -16.53 7.11
CA LEU A 259 -6.51 -16.91 7.22
C LEU A 259 -6.27 -17.99 8.27
N LEU A 260 -7.01 -17.98 9.39
CA LEU A 260 -6.95 -19.02 10.42
C LEU A 260 -7.55 -20.33 9.89
N THR A 261 -8.70 -20.29 9.21
CA THR A 261 -9.37 -21.45 8.60
C THR A 261 -8.45 -22.11 7.55
N LEU A 262 -7.93 -21.33 6.61
CA LEU A 262 -7.01 -21.84 5.58
C LEU A 262 -5.75 -22.46 6.19
N ARG A 263 -5.22 -21.87 7.28
CA ARG A 263 -4.08 -22.44 8.00
C ARG A 263 -4.44 -23.78 8.63
N ASP A 264 -5.56 -23.83 9.34
CA ASP A 264 -5.97 -25.00 10.12
C ASP A 264 -6.40 -26.17 9.21
N GLU A 265 -6.91 -25.87 8.01
CA GLU A 265 -7.19 -26.84 6.94
C GLU A 265 -5.94 -27.29 6.17
N GLY A 266 -4.77 -26.69 6.44
CA GLY A 266 -3.53 -27.00 5.73
C GLY A 266 -3.52 -26.55 4.27
N GLN A 267 -4.33 -25.54 3.90
CA GLN A 267 -4.41 -24.98 2.54
C GLN A 267 -3.19 -24.11 2.17
N PHE A 268 -2.27 -23.92 3.11
CA PHE A 268 -0.98 -23.32 2.85
C PHE A 268 -0.02 -24.40 2.34
N GLU A 269 0.01 -24.57 1.02
CA GLU A 269 0.91 -25.50 0.30
C GLU A 269 2.38 -25.27 0.66
N PHE A 270 2.72 -24.00 0.86
CA PHE A 270 3.96 -23.59 1.47
C PHE A 270 3.62 -23.11 2.87
N PRO A 271 4.50 -23.37 3.86
CA PRO A 271 4.70 -22.37 4.90
C PRO A 271 4.75 -21.00 4.23
N ILE A 272 4.52 -19.95 4.96
CA ILE A 272 5.04 -18.67 4.52
C ILE A 272 6.60 -18.91 4.37
N GLY A 273 7.05 -19.27 3.14
CA GLY A 273 8.26 -20.06 2.71
C GLY A 273 8.09 -21.43 1.92
N GLU A 274 8.15 -21.43 0.55
CA GLU A 274 8.56 -22.48 -0.51
C GLU A 274 7.74 -23.83 -0.80
N PRO A 275 7.71 -24.50 -2.03
CA PRO A 275 7.22 -24.22 -3.45
C PRO A 275 6.31 -25.25 -4.26
N ARG A 276 5.56 -24.73 -5.31
CA ARG A 276 4.93 -25.31 -6.58
C ARG A 276 3.36 -25.28 -6.71
N GLU A 277 2.63 -24.99 -7.82
CA GLU A 277 2.75 -24.32 -9.14
C GLU A 277 1.33 -24.27 -9.83
N ILE A 278 1.12 -23.39 -10.86
CA ILE A 278 0.06 -23.32 -11.92
C ILE A 278 -0.91 -22.08 -11.93
N LEU A 279 -1.23 -21.60 -13.16
CA LEU A 279 -1.73 -20.29 -13.64
C LEU A 279 -3.22 -20.27 -14.08
N ALA A 280 -3.83 -19.06 -14.19
CA ALA A 280 -5.15 -18.84 -14.83
C ALA A 280 -5.26 -17.46 -15.56
N GLU A 281 -6.20 -17.36 -16.52
CA GLU A 281 -6.41 -16.29 -17.53
C GLU A 281 -7.56 -15.30 -17.21
N ARG A 282 -7.65 -14.19 -17.97
CA ARG A 282 -8.49 -12.97 -17.79
C ARG A 282 -9.48 -12.73 -18.95
N PHE A 283 -10.49 -11.87 -18.74
CA PHE A 283 -11.38 -11.27 -19.76
C PHE A 283 -11.57 -9.74 -19.57
N ASP A 284 -11.89 -9.04 -20.67
CA ASP A 284 -11.86 -7.58 -20.91
C ASP A 284 -13.25 -6.92 -21.11
N SER A 285 -13.33 -5.59 -20.87
CA SER A 285 -13.80 -4.56 -21.85
C SER A 285 -13.77 -3.12 -21.26
N VAL A 286 -13.66 -2.11 -22.13
CA VAL A 286 -12.97 -0.81 -21.94
C VAL A 286 -13.88 0.40 -21.62
N THR A 287 -13.48 1.18 -20.62
CA THR A 287 -13.40 2.66 -20.54
C THR A 287 -12.12 2.97 -19.74
N LEU A 288 -11.45 4.13 -19.93
CA LEU A 288 -10.07 4.44 -19.46
C LEU A 288 -9.63 3.60 -18.24
N ASP A 289 -8.83 2.57 -18.53
CA ASP A 289 -8.78 1.40 -17.65
C ASP A 289 -7.61 1.47 -16.67
N PHE A 290 -7.92 1.76 -15.41
CA PHE A 290 -6.94 1.70 -14.31
C PHE A 290 -6.62 0.26 -13.87
N LYS A 291 -7.23 -0.77 -14.49
CA LYS A 291 -6.97 -2.20 -14.22
C LYS A 291 -5.76 -2.75 -14.99
N GLY A 292 -4.83 -1.85 -15.33
CA GLY A 292 -3.50 -2.12 -15.89
C GLY A 292 -3.48 -2.61 -17.33
N VAL A 293 -4.46 -2.20 -18.13
CA VAL A 293 -4.44 -2.33 -19.60
C VAL A 293 -4.02 -1.01 -20.25
N ASP A 294 -4.41 0.12 -19.66
CA ASP A 294 -3.98 1.45 -20.10
C ASP A 294 -2.68 1.87 -19.39
N PHE A 295 -1.59 1.93 -20.16
CA PHE A 295 -0.26 2.26 -19.65
C PHE A 295 -0.02 3.76 -19.46
N GLU A 296 -1.00 4.61 -19.81
CA GLU A 296 -0.98 6.03 -19.45
C GLU A 296 -1.46 6.25 -18.01
N PHE A 297 -2.22 5.31 -17.44
CA PHE A 297 -2.80 5.45 -16.11
C PHE A 297 -2.73 4.16 -15.30
N LEU A 298 -1.68 4.04 -14.47
CA LEU A 298 -1.37 2.82 -13.69
C LEU A 298 -1.39 3.04 -12.15
N PRO A 299 -2.46 3.58 -11.55
CA PRO A 299 -2.50 3.85 -10.11
C PRO A 299 -2.38 2.58 -9.25
N PHE A 300 -2.77 1.42 -9.80
CA PHE A 300 -2.66 0.11 -9.15
C PHE A 300 -1.59 -0.80 -9.78
N GLY A 301 -0.77 -0.25 -10.68
CA GLY A 301 0.21 -1.00 -11.47
C GLY A 301 -0.42 -1.88 -12.56
N ALA A 302 0.40 -2.73 -13.16
CA ALA A 302 0.00 -3.68 -14.21
C ALA A 302 0.73 -5.03 -14.05
N GLY A 303 0.27 -6.02 -14.80
CA GLY A 303 0.87 -7.35 -14.85
C GLY A 303 0.76 -8.13 -13.53
N ARG A 304 1.73 -9.04 -13.30
CA ARG A 304 1.73 -9.96 -12.15
C ARG A 304 1.66 -9.28 -10.80
N ARG A 305 2.26 -8.09 -10.66
CA ARG A 305 2.38 -7.35 -9.39
C ARG A 305 1.35 -6.23 -9.22
N MET A 306 0.30 -6.21 -10.04
CA MET A 306 -0.84 -5.29 -9.87
C MET A 306 -1.46 -5.42 -8.48
N CYS A 307 -1.97 -4.34 -7.90
CA CYS A 307 -2.53 -4.35 -6.54
C CYS A 307 -3.64 -5.43 -6.38
N PRO A 308 -3.53 -6.36 -5.42
CA PRO A 308 -4.61 -7.33 -5.16
C PRO A 308 -5.82 -6.68 -4.47
N GLY A 309 -5.60 -5.66 -3.65
CA GLY A 309 -6.63 -4.96 -2.89
C GLY A 309 -7.32 -3.82 -3.64
N MET A 310 -7.15 -3.74 -4.97
CA MET A 310 -7.69 -2.64 -5.80
C MET A 310 -9.20 -2.47 -5.60
N ASN A 311 -9.99 -3.55 -5.72
CA ASN A 311 -11.44 -3.47 -5.61
C ASN A 311 -11.90 -3.09 -4.19
N PHE A 312 -11.18 -3.55 -3.17
CA PHE A 312 -11.48 -3.20 -1.78
C PHE A 312 -11.23 -1.71 -1.54
N GLY A 313 -10.05 -1.20 -1.94
CA GLY A 313 -9.72 0.22 -1.81
C GLY A 313 -10.63 1.14 -2.62
N LEU A 314 -11.09 0.71 -3.80
CA LEU A 314 -12.08 1.47 -4.59
C LEU A 314 -13.43 1.52 -3.87
N ALA A 315 -13.93 0.38 -3.38
CA ALA A 315 -15.19 0.34 -2.65
C ALA A 315 -15.17 1.23 -1.40
N ASP A 316 -14.05 1.26 -0.67
CA ASP A 316 -13.86 2.11 0.51
C ASP A 316 -13.88 3.60 0.14
N MET A 317 -13.17 4.00 -0.92
CA MET A 317 -13.04 5.40 -1.31
C MET A 317 -14.27 5.93 -2.05
N GLU A 318 -14.94 5.12 -2.86
CA GLU A 318 -16.11 5.53 -3.65
C GLU A 318 -17.26 5.99 -2.75
N LEU A 319 -17.64 5.16 -1.77
CA LEU A 319 -18.74 5.52 -0.86
C LEU A 319 -18.37 6.75 -0.01
N LEU A 320 -17.15 6.78 0.52
CA LEU A 320 -16.66 7.87 1.35
C LEU A 320 -16.67 9.21 0.61
N LEU A 321 -16.10 9.25 -0.59
CA LEU A 321 -16.06 10.47 -1.40
C LEU A 321 -17.45 10.87 -1.89
N ALA A 322 -18.27 9.91 -2.32
CA ALA A 322 -19.64 10.19 -2.75
C ALA A 322 -20.47 10.83 -1.64
N GLN A 323 -20.39 10.31 -0.41
CA GLN A 323 -21.12 10.88 0.73
C GLN A 323 -20.57 12.25 1.13
N LEU A 324 -19.25 12.46 1.13
CA LEU A 324 -18.66 13.76 1.43
C LEU A 324 -19.07 14.85 0.42
N PHE A 325 -19.16 14.52 -0.87
CA PHE A 325 -19.61 15.47 -1.90
C PHE A 325 -21.12 15.62 -1.98
N HIS A 326 -21.88 14.59 -1.58
CA HIS A 326 -23.34 14.64 -1.57
C HIS A 326 -23.86 15.49 -0.41
N CYS A 327 -23.26 15.35 0.78
CA CYS A 327 -23.76 16.00 1.99
C CYS A 327 -23.16 17.38 2.24
N PHE A 328 -22.01 17.70 1.66
CA PHE A 328 -21.31 18.96 1.94
C PHE A 328 -20.75 19.63 0.69
N ASP A 329 -20.98 20.93 0.59
CA ASP A 329 -20.13 21.84 -0.17
C ASP A 329 -18.87 22.15 0.64
N TRP A 330 -17.76 22.37 -0.08
CA TRP A 330 -16.44 22.56 0.54
C TRP A 330 -15.83 23.89 0.13
N GLU A 331 -15.42 24.66 1.13
CA GLU A 331 -14.72 25.94 0.92
C GLU A 331 -13.35 25.94 1.56
N LEU A 332 -12.43 26.67 0.93
CA LEU A 332 -11.15 26.96 1.55
C LEU A 332 -11.32 28.01 2.65
N PRO A 333 -10.62 27.84 3.78
CA PRO A 333 -10.72 28.77 4.89
C PRO A 333 -10.12 30.13 4.56
N ASP A 334 -10.54 31.15 5.32
CA ASP A 334 -9.87 32.46 5.39
C ASP A 334 -9.73 33.19 4.02
N GLY A 335 -10.63 32.90 3.06
CA GLY A 335 -10.65 33.52 1.73
C GLY A 335 -9.56 33.00 0.78
N MET A 336 -8.88 31.93 1.17
CA MET A 336 -7.85 31.26 0.38
C MET A 336 -8.43 30.73 -0.95
N LYS A 337 -7.65 30.83 -2.01
CA LYS A 337 -7.99 30.28 -3.33
C LYS A 337 -7.25 28.97 -3.58
N SER A 338 -7.66 28.24 -4.62
CA SER A 338 -7.07 26.94 -4.95
C SER A 338 -5.57 27.02 -5.24
N GLU A 339 -5.12 28.17 -5.77
CA GLU A 339 -3.73 28.42 -6.14
C GLU A 339 -2.82 28.68 -4.93
N ASP A 340 -3.40 29.01 -3.77
CA ASP A 340 -2.68 29.27 -2.53
C ASP A 340 -2.34 27.97 -1.78
N LEU A 341 -2.88 26.82 -2.22
CA LEU A 341 -2.61 25.52 -1.61
C LEU A 341 -1.20 25.03 -1.93
N ASP A 342 -0.40 24.78 -0.89
CA ASP A 342 0.88 24.09 -1.06
C ASP A 342 0.66 22.60 -1.37
N MET A 343 0.90 22.24 -2.63
CA MET A 343 0.83 20.86 -3.12
C MET A 343 2.18 20.13 -3.06
N THR A 344 3.11 20.63 -2.24
CA THR A 344 4.39 19.96 -1.95
C THR A 344 4.13 18.61 -1.28
N GLU A 345 4.81 17.59 -1.80
CA GLU A 345 4.71 16.22 -1.30
C GLU A 345 5.90 15.87 -0.41
N LEU A 346 5.64 15.08 0.63
CA LEU A 346 6.67 14.39 1.38
C LEU A 346 7.07 13.10 0.66
N PHE A 347 8.38 12.88 0.58
CA PHE A 347 8.93 11.64 0.07
C PHE A 347 8.72 10.50 1.08
N GLY A 348 8.24 9.35 0.59
CA GLY A 348 7.92 8.19 1.42
C GLY A 348 7.58 6.95 0.59
N VAL A 349 7.18 5.86 1.26
CA VAL A 349 6.59 4.67 0.60
C VAL A 349 5.28 5.05 -0.11
N THR A 350 4.54 5.98 0.50
CA THR A 350 3.35 6.64 -0.03
C THR A 350 3.63 8.14 -0.11
N ALA A 351 3.16 8.79 -1.17
CA ALA A 351 3.28 10.24 -1.32
C ALA A 351 2.12 10.92 -0.60
N TRP A 352 2.44 11.88 0.26
CA TRP A 352 1.45 12.66 1.01
C TRP A 352 1.73 14.13 0.80
N ARG A 353 0.68 14.94 0.82
CA ARG A 353 0.86 16.38 0.95
C ARG A 353 1.56 16.68 2.27
N LYS A 354 2.49 17.63 2.21
CA LYS A 354 3.27 18.07 3.37
C LYS A 354 2.37 18.65 4.45
N ASP A 355 1.48 19.54 4.06
CA ASP A 355 0.53 20.20 4.96
C ASP A 355 -0.88 19.62 4.80
N ASP A 356 -1.61 19.48 5.89
CA ASP A 356 -2.94 18.88 5.90
C ASP A 356 -3.98 19.73 5.16
N LEU A 357 -4.95 19.06 4.51
CA LEU A 357 -6.07 19.73 3.85
C LEU A 357 -7.17 20.03 4.85
N CYS A 358 -7.25 21.28 5.28
CA CYS A 358 -8.34 21.78 6.10
C CYS A 358 -9.33 22.55 5.23
N LEU A 359 -10.58 22.10 5.19
CA LEU A 359 -11.68 22.74 4.47
C LEU A 359 -12.79 23.16 5.44
N ILE A 360 -13.62 24.11 5.04
CA ILE A 360 -14.87 24.43 5.72
C ILE A 360 -15.97 23.60 5.07
N ALA A 361 -16.66 22.79 5.88
CA ALA A 361 -17.82 22.04 5.43
C ALA A 361 -19.08 22.90 5.48
N LYS A 362 -19.87 22.87 4.43
CA LYS A 362 -21.19 23.50 4.33
C LYS A 362 -22.23 22.45 4.01
N PRO A 363 -23.17 22.13 4.93
CA PRO A 363 -24.22 21.16 4.63
C PRO A 363 -25.00 21.58 3.38
N VAL A 364 -25.14 20.65 2.43
CA VAL A 364 -26.01 20.81 1.26
C VAL A 364 -27.46 20.66 1.76
N LEU A 365 -28.27 21.71 1.58
CA LEU A 365 -29.66 21.78 2.04
C LEU A 365 -30.59 20.79 1.34
#